data_AF-A0A7S3FVP2-F1
#
_entry.id   AF-A0A7S3FVP2-F1
#
_cell.length_a   1.000
_cell.length_b   1.000
_cell.length_c   1.000
_cell.angle_alpha   90.00
_cell.angle_beta   90.00
_cell.angle_gamma   90.00
#
_symmetry.space_group_name_H-M   'P 1'
#
loop_
_entity.id
_entity.type
_entity.pdbx_description
1 polymer ?
#
loop_
_entity_poly.entity_id
_entity_poly.type
_entity_poly.pdbx_seq_one_letter_code
_entity_poly.pdbx_strand_id
1 'polypeptide(L)'
;MALTKAGVPYEDVHYTPETLKEAKESGKMQFGQLPALELDDGTMLFQTTAIMNYIGAVYGLRPKEPLDVYHGEKCVEYYWQDFVLKFYPHYQ
;
A
#
# COMPACT_ATOMS: atom_id res chain seq x y z
N MET A 1 6.64 -3.61 -7.30
CA MET A 1 6.83 -5.08 -7.39
C MET A 1 5.55 -5.83 -7.73
N ALA A 2 4.43 -5.65 -7.01
CA ALA A 2 3.20 -6.41 -7.27
C ALA A 2 2.61 -6.18 -8.68
N LEU A 3 2.45 -4.91 -9.10
CA LEU A 3 1.97 -4.55 -10.44
C LEU A 3 2.92 -5.05 -11.54
N THR A 4 4.22 -4.94 -11.31
CA THR A 4 5.25 -5.53 -12.19
C THR A 4 5.06 -7.04 -12.35
N LYS A 5 4.84 -7.77 -11.23
CA LYS A 5 4.62 -9.23 -11.25
C LYS A 5 3.30 -9.60 -11.94
N ALA A 6 2.29 -8.75 -11.84
CA ALA A 6 1.02 -8.90 -12.54
C ALA A 6 1.11 -8.57 -14.05
N GLY A 7 2.22 -7.98 -14.52
CA GLY A 7 2.38 -7.56 -15.92
C GLY A 7 1.49 -6.36 -16.29
N VAL A 8 1.06 -5.58 -15.30
CA VAL A 8 0.17 -4.43 -15.48
C VAL A 8 1.01 -3.18 -15.70
N PRO A 9 0.81 -2.42 -16.79
CA PRO A 9 1.43 -1.12 -16.97
C PRO A 9 1.00 -0.17 -15.86
N TYR A 10 1.94 0.59 -15.30
CA TYR A 10 1.64 1.60 -14.29
C TYR A 10 2.64 2.75 -14.41
N GLU A 11 2.21 3.93 -13.97
CA GLU A 11 3.11 5.06 -13.77
C GLU A 11 3.70 5.01 -12.35
N ASP A 12 5.02 5.04 -12.25
CA ASP A 12 5.72 5.07 -10.97
C ASP A 12 6.04 6.52 -10.59
N VAL A 13 5.16 7.14 -9.81
CA VAL A 13 5.30 8.55 -9.40
C VAL A 13 6.11 8.64 -8.11
N HIS A 14 7.30 9.25 -8.21
CA HIS A 14 8.17 9.52 -7.07
C HIS A 14 8.11 11.00 -6.70
N TYR A 15 7.86 11.27 -5.41
CA TYR A 15 7.83 12.63 -4.89
C TYR A 15 9.18 13.00 -4.26
N THR A 16 9.68 14.19 -4.58
CA THR A 16 10.69 14.88 -3.78
C THR A 16 10.07 15.40 -2.48
N PRO A 17 10.86 15.78 -1.46
CA PRO A 17 10.32 16.40 -0.24
C PRO A 17 9.43 17.62 -0.51
N GLU A 18 9.78 18.47 -1.48
CA GLU A 18 8.99 19.66 -1.83
C GLU A 18 7.67 19.29 -2.49
N THR A 19 7.71 18.45 -3.52
CA THR A 19 6.51 18.01 -4.26
C THR A 19 5.59 17.14 -3.40
N LEU A 20 6.14 16.38 -2.44
CA LEU A 20 5.36 15.63 -1.48
C LEU A 20 4.58 16.57 -0.55
N LYS A 21 5.19 17.67 -0.12
CA LYS A 21 4.51 18.67 0.73
C LYS A 21 3.32 19.26 -0.02
N GLU A 22 3.52 19.70 -1.26
CA GLU A 22 2.44 20.22 -2.11
C GLU A 22 1.34 19.19 -2.33
N ALA A 23 1.70 17.92 -2.60
CA ALA A 23 0.73 16.85 -2.79
C ALA A 23 -0.10 16.55 -1.54
N LYS A 24 0.52 16.62 -0.35
CA LYS A 24 -0.20 16.51 0.93
C LYS A 24 -1.13 17.69 1.16
N GLU A 25 -0.69 18.91 0.87
CA GLU A 25 -1.48 20.14 1.02
C GLU A 25 -2.64 20.22 0.01
N SER A 26 -2.52 19.56 -1.16
CA SER A 26 -3.58 19.50 -2.17
C SER A 26 -4.86 18.79 -1.72
N GLY A 27 -4.79 18.00 -0.64
CA GLY A 27 -5.89 17.15 -0.18
C GLY A 27 -6.08 15.86 -0.99
N LYS A 28 -5.27 15.60 -2.02
CA LYS A 28 -5.34 14.36 -2.82
C LYS A 28 -5.00 13.10 -2.00
N MET A 29 -4.22 13.25 -0.93
CA MET A 29 -3.86 12.15 -0.03
C MET A 29 -4.76 12.15 1.21
N GLN A 30 -5.74 11.25 1.27
CA GLN A 30 -6.73 11.18 2.36
C GLN A 30 -6.10 11.19 3.77
N PHE A 31 -4.95 10.52 3.93
CA PHE A 31 -4.24 10.41 5.22
C PHE A 31 -2.91 11.19 5.25
N GLY A 32 -2.60 11.98 4.22
CA GLY A 32 -1.31 12.70 4.13
C GLY A 32 -0.08 11.78 4.14
N GLN A 33 -0.24 10.53 3.73
CA GLN A 33 0.78 9.48 3.73
C GLN A 33 0.86 8.82 2.35
N LEU A 34 2.05 8.31 2.06
CA LEU A 34 2.32 7.39 0.95
C LEU A 34 2.58 5.99 1.51
N PRO A 35 2.37 4.92 0.72
CA PRO A 35 1.97 4.92 -0.69
C PRO A 35 0.47 5.20 -0.92
N ALA A 36 0.14 5.64 -2.14
CA ALA A 36 -1.20 5.77 -2.68
C ALA A 36 -1.24 5.19 -4.11
N LEU A 37 -2.39 4.63 -4.51
CA LEU A 37 -2.62 4.09 -5.85
C LEU A 37 -3.86 4.75 -6.46
N GLU A 38 -3.71 5.33 -7.64
CA GLU A 38 -4.81 5.86 -8.45
C GLU A 38 -5.19 4.83 -9.51
N LEU A 39 -6.48 4.49 -9.58
CA LEU A 39 -7.02 3.63 -10.64
C LEU A 39 -7.36 4.47 -11.87
N ASP A 40 -7.55 3.82 -13.03
CA ASP A 40 -7.86 4.50 -14.30
C ASP A 40 -9.15 5.36 -14.25
N ASP A 41 -10.08 5.03 -13.35
CA ASP A 41 -11.32 5.79 -13.13
C ASP A 41 -11.16 6.97 -12.15
N GLY A 42 -9.93 7.22 -11.67
CA GLY A 42 -9.59 8.26 -10.71
C GLY A 42 -9.80 7.86 -9.24
N THR A 43 -10.22 6.63 -8.96
CA THR A 43 -10.36 6.14 -7.59
C THR A 43 -9.00 6.08 -6.88
N MET A 44 -8.90 6.68 -5.70
CA MET A 44 -7.70 6.66 -4.89
C MET A 44 -7.77 5.58 -3.80
N LEU A 45 -6.74 4.73 -3.75
CA LEU A 45 -6.52 3.72 -2.72
C LEU A 45 -5.31 4.10 -1.85
N PHE A 46 -5.41 3.84 -0.55
CA PHE A 46 -4.41 4.19 0.46
C PHE A 46 -4.11 2.99 1.36
N GLN A 47 -3.04 3.10 2.15
CA GLN A 47 -2.50 2.05 3.04
C GLN A 47 -1.89 0.86 2.30
N THR A 48 -0.60 0.60 2.57
CA THR A 48 0.20 -0.41 1.88
C THR A 48 -0.49 -1.78 1.84
N THR A 49 -0.97 -2.28 2.98
CA THR A 49 -1.61 -3.60 3.08
C THR A 49 -2.95 -3.66 2.31
N ALA A 50 -3.76 -2.60 2.39
CA ALA A 50 -5.03 -2.54 1.68
C ALA A 50 -4.85 -2.50 0.16
N ILE A 51 -3.91 -1.68 -0.33
CA ILE A 51 -3.52 -1.64 -1.75
C ILE A 51 -3.03 -3.01 -2.22
N MET A 52 -2.15 -3.66 -1.46
CA MET A 52 -1.62 -4.98 -1.80
C MET A 52 -2.72 -6.06 -1.83
N ASN A 53 -3.68 -6.00 -0.90
CA ASN A 53 -4.83 -6.89 -0.89
C ASN A 53 -5.75 -6.68 -2.11
N TYR A 54 -5.96 -5.42 -2.53
CA TYR A 54 -6.71 -5.09 -3.74
C TYR A 54 -6.02 -5.64 -4.99
N ILE A 55 -4.74 -5.30 -5.20
CA ILE A 55 -3.94 -5.80 -6.33
C ILE A 55 -3.91 -7.33 -6.33
N GLY A 56 -3.73 -7.94 -5.16
CA GLY A 56 -3.74 -9.38 -4.99
C GLY A 56 -5.05 -10.02 -5.44
N ALA A 57 -6.19 -9.43 -5.06
CA ALA A 57 -7.51 -9.92 -5.45
C ALA A 57 -7.77 -9.77 -6.95
N VAL A 58 -7.44 -8.61 -7.52
CA VAL A 58 -7.68 -8.29 -8.93
C VAL A 58 -6.84 -9.16 -9.86
N TYR A 59 -5.55 -9.34 -9.55
CA TYR A 59 -4.60 -10.02 -10.44
C TYR A 59 -4.25 -11.44 -10.00
N GLY A 60 -4.97 -12.01 -9.03
CA GLY A 60 -4.74 -13.39 -8.58
C GLY A 60 -3.39 -13.61 -7.89
N LEU A 61 -2.84 -12.59 -7.24
CA LEU A 61 -1.57 -12.66 -6.50
C LEU A 61 -1.76 -12.94 -4.99
N ARG A 62 -2.98 -13.18 -4.54
CA ARG A 62 -3.29 -13.62 -3.18
C ARG A 62 -3.94 -15.01 -3.15
N PRO A 63 -3.73 -15.79 -2.08
CA PRO A 63 -4.49 -17.01 -1.86
C PRO A 63 -6.01 -16.76 -1.79
N LYS A 64 -6.79 -17.80 -2.14
CA LYS A 64 -8.25 -17.79 -2.02
C LYS A 64 -8.73 -18.45 -0.74
N GLU A 65 -7.97 -19.42 -0.24
CA GLU A 65 -8.31 -20.11 1.00
C GLU A 65 -8.18 -19.17 2.20
N PRO A 66 -9.23 -19.03 3.04
CA PRO A 66 -9.22 -18.08 4.14
C PRO A 66 -8.04 -18.25 5.11
N LEU A 67 -7.61 -19.50 5.35
CA LEU A 67 -6.52 -19.79 6.26
C LEU A 67 -5.16 -19.32 5.71
N ASP A 68 -4.94 -19.45 4.39
CA ASP A 68 -3.72 -18.97 3.74
C ASP A 68 -3.67 -17.44 3.71
N VAL A 69 -4.82 -16.79 3.50
CA VAL A 69 -4.94 -15.32 3.63
C VAL A 69 -4.57 -14.88 5.04
N TYR A 70 -5.16 -15.53 6.05
CA TYR A 70 -4.84 -15.26 7.45
C TYR A 70 -3.34 -15.42 7.76
N HIS A 71 -2.69 -16.46 7.22
CA HIS A 71 -1.25 -16.65 7.42
C HIS A 71 -0.42 -15.49 6.85
N GLY A 72 -0.79 -14.97 5.68
CA GLY A 72 -0.17 -13.78 5.10
C GLY A 72 -0.40 -12.54 5.95
N GLU A 73 -1.65 -12.26 6.32
CA GLU A 73 -2.02 -11.07 7.10
C GLU A 73 -1.36 -11.08 8.48
N LYS A 74 -1.33 -12.22 9.16
CA LYS A 74 -0.64 -12.37 10.46
C LYS A 74 0.85 -11.99 10.36
N CYS A 75 1.54 -12.38 9.29
CA CYS A 75 2.95 -12.04 9.09
C CYS A 75 3.14 -10.53 8.88
N VAL A 76 2.24 -9.89 8.14
CA VAL A 76 2.26 -8.43 7.93
C VAL A 76 2.03 -7.68 9.24
N GLU A 77 1.02 -8.09 10.01
CA GLU A 77 0.71 -7.47 11.30
C GLU A 77 1.85 -7.67 12.32
N TYR A 78 2.39 -8.89 12.42
CA TYR A 78 3.54 -9.14 13.29
C TYR A 78 4.74 -8.26 12.91
N TYR A 79 5.04 -8.14 11.62
CA TYR A 79 6.12 -7.26 11.17
C TYR A 79 5.83 -5.79 11.51
N TRP A 80 4.64 -5.29 11.24
CA TRP A 80 4.35 -3.87 11.45
C TRP A 80 4.21 -3.51 12.93
N GLN A 81 3.34 -4.23 13.64
CA GLN A 81 2.98 -3.92 15.03
C GLN A 81 4.09 -4.34 16.01
N ASP A 82 4.57 -5.57 15.90
CA ASP A 82 5.45 -6.14 16.93
C ASP A 82 6.94 -5.88 16.65
N PHE A 83 7.29 -5.65 15.38
CA PHE A 83 8.65 -5.32 14.98
C PHE A 83 8.83 -3.83 14.68
N VAL A 84 8.20 -3.29 13.64
CA VAL A 84 8.46 -1.90 13.21
C VAL A 84 8.08 -0.90 14.30
N LEU A 85 6.83 -0.91 14.79
CA LEU A 85 6.38 0.09 15.78
C LEU A 85 7.09 -0.04 17.13
N LYS A 86 7.60 -1.23 17.47
CA LYS A 86 8.35 -1.48 18.71
C LYS A 86 9.78 -0.97 18.65
N PHE A 87 10.46 -1.14 17.51
CA PHE A 87 11.86 -0.75 17.34
C PHE A 87 12.04 0.63 16.69
N TYR A 88 10.98 1.16 16.08
CA TYR A 88 10.97 2.48 15.42
C TYR A 88 9.72 3.28 15.85
N PRO A 89 9.66 3.73 17.11
CA PRO A 89 8.47 4.35 17.69
C PRO A 89 8.10 5.71 17.06
N HIS A 90 8.98 6.31 16.25
CA HIS A 90 8.65 7.53 15.49
C HIS A 90 7.64 7.30 14.35
N TYR A 91 7.27 6.04 14.09
CA TYR A 91 6.16 5.65 13.21
C TYR A 91 4.83 5.41 13.97
N GLN A 92 4.79 5.57 15.30
CA GLN A 92 3.54 5.53 16.08
C GLN A 92 2.75 6.85 15.97
#